data_AF-A0A5S9M2I2-F1
#
_entry.id   AF-A0A5S9M2I2-F1
#
_cell.length_a   1.000
_cell.length_b   1.000
_cell.length_c   1.000
_cell.angle_alpha   90.00
_cell.angle_beta   90.00
_cell.angle_gamma   90.00
#
_symmetry.space_group_name_H-M   'P 1'
#
loop_
_entity.id
_entity.type
_entity.pdbx_description
1 polymer ?
#
loop_
_entity_poly.entity_id
_entity_poly.type
_entity_poly.pdbx_seq_one_letter_code
_entity_poly.pdbx_strand_id
1 'polypeptide(L)'
;MQVYHVIRSVLETCQTVEEAIRSIKEMPVASNVHIMLADRKGEAAVIEIIDGQKRVRRPERGYIAATNHPVADQTAKGMTKHHSVVRYDMLMEALKEQRSSDSLVKLFQTEYPDGLAVHNYEELFGTMRTVMFRPEEEGTIDYCFGSPVYNPTYSLKAGVHCLFKNKRFNFIKRIMDLHFGEVSDDPLFIFCHSRCAKFRSI
;
A
#
# COMPACT_ATOMS: atom_id res chain seq x y z
N MET A 1 13.57 4.04 -8.91
CA MET A 1 14.04 2.78 -9.51
C MET A 1 14.54 1.79 -8.45
N GLN A 2 15.39 2.20 -7.51
CA GLN A 2 15.96 1.34 -6.44
C GLN A 2 14.91 0.57 -5.61
N VAL A 3 13.84 1.24 -5.14
CA VAL A 3 12.85 0.60 -4.25
C VAL A 3 12.16 -0.63 -4.87
N TYR A 4 12.00 -0.70 -6.19
CA TYR A 4 11.36 -1.86 -6.83
C TYR A 4 12.24 -3.12 -6.74
N HIS A 5 13.56 -2.97 -6.75
CA HIS A 5 14.48 -4.09 -6.61
C HIS A 5 14.49 -4.60 -5.17
N VAL A 6 14.37 -3.69 -4.19
CA VAL A 6 14.19 -4.02 -2.77
C VAL A 6 12.91 -4.83 -2.58
N ILE A 7 11.80 -4.33 -3.13
CA ILE A 7 10.50 -5.01 -3.10
C ILE A 7 10.66 -6.42 -3.66
N ARG A 8 11.13 -6.55 -4.91
CA ARG A 8 11.28 -7.84 -5.59
C ARG A 8 12.18 -8.80 -4.82
N SER A 9 13.35 -8.36 -4.35
CA SER A 9 14.26 -9.21 -3.59
C SER A 9 13.62 -9.73 -2.30
N VAL A 10 12.87 -8.89 -1.60
CA VAL A 10 12.12 -9.28 -0.40
C VAL A 10 11.05 -10.31 -0.76
N LEU A 11 10.31 -10.09 -1.84
CA LEU A 11 9.27 -11.01 -2.32
C LEU A 11 9.81 -12.39 -2.72
N GLU A 12 10.96 -12.43 -3.39
CA GLU A 12 11.58 -13.67 -3.91
C GLU A 12 12.32 -14.48 -2.82
N THR A 13 12.79 -13.83 -1.75
CA THR A 13 13.78 -14.45 -0.82
C THR A 13 13.35 -14.54 0.63
N CYS A 14 12.35 -13.76 1.07
CA CYS A 14 11.97 -13.68 2.48
C CYS A 14 10.61 -14.34 2.71
N GLN A 15 10.50 -15.14 3.77
CA GLN A 15 9.26 -15.81 4.17
C GLN A 15 8.60 -15.14 5.39
N THR A 16 9.38 -14.40 6.17
CA THR A 16 8.90 -13.73 7.40
C THR A 16 9.20 -12.24 7.40
N VAL A 17 8.42 -11.49 8.19
CA VAL A 17 8.66 -10.05 8.41
C VAL A 17 10.06 -9.79 8.96
N GLU A 18 10.57 -10.66 9.84
CA GLU A 18 11.92 -10.50 10.42
C GLU A 18 13.04 -10.73 9.40
N GLU A 19 12.91 -11.70 8.49
CA GLU A 19 13.84 -11.89 7.38
C GLU A 19 13.84 -10.66 6.45
N ALA A 20 12.66 -10.16 6.09
CA ALA A 20 12.51 -8.98 5.26
C ALA A 20 13.14 -7.73 5.91
N ILE A 21 12.95 -7.54 7.22
CA ILE A 21 13.58 -6.43 7.96
C ILE A 21 15.12 -6.54 7.92
N ARG A 22 15.69 -7.73 8.13
CA ARG A 22 17.14 -7.94 8.07
C ARG A 22 17.69 -7.63 6.68
N SER A 23 17.06 -8.21 5.65
CA SER A 23 17.42 -8.00 4.24
C SER A 23 17.39 -6.52 3.84
N ILE A 24 16.29 -5.81 4.13
CA ILE A 24 16.13 -4.38 3.78
C ILE A 24 17.14 -3.51 4.54
N LYS A 25 17.50 -3.85 5.79
CA LYS A 25 18.48 -3.09 6.57
C LYS A 25 19.87 -3.09 5.93
N GLU A 26 20.25 -4.16 5.24
CA GLU A 26 21.57 -4.29 4.60
C GLU A 26 21.62 -3.63 3.21
N MET A 27 20.49 -3.51 2.50
CA MET A 27 20.45 -2.94 1.15
C MET A 27 20.68 -1.42 1.11
N PRO A 28 21.49 -0.87 0.20
CA PRO A 28 21.58 0.59 0.02
C PRO A 28 20.28 1.13 -0.60
N VAL A 29 19.50 1.89 0.15
CA VAL A 29 18.24 2.51 -0.31
C VAL A 29 18.30 4.02 -0.07
N ALA A 30 18.40 4.80 -1.15
CA ALA A 30 18.47 6.26 -1.08
C ALA A 30 17.10 6.95 -1.29
N SER A 31 16.02 6.19 -1.37
CA SER A 31 14.68 6.72 -1.64
C SER A 31 13.91 6.94 -0.35
N ASN A 32 13.22 8.08 -0.24
CA ASN A 32 12.34 8.38 0.89
C ASN A 32 11.01 7.64 0.71
N VAL A 33 10.86 6.51 1.40
CA VAL A 33 9.74 5.57 1.23
C VAL A 33 9.37 4.91 2.54
N HIS A 34 8.10 4.51 2.65
CA HIS A 34 7.66 3.59 3.69
C HIS A 34 7.36 2.23 3.05
N ILE A 35 7.89 1.18 3.65
CA ILE A 35 7.63 -0.21 3.26
C ILE A 35 6.89 -0.87 4.41
N MET A 36 5.62 -1.23 4.20
CA MET A 36 4.85 -1.97 5.17
C MET A 36 4.87 -3.46 4.80
N LEU A 37 5.16 -4.30 5.80
CA LEU A 37 5.38 -5.73 5.69
C LEU A 37 4.33 -6.45 6.53
N ALA A 38 3.86 -7.59 6.03
CA ALA A 38 3.05 -8.54 6.77
C ALA A 38 3.36 -9.97 6.31
N ASP A 39 3.23 -10.96 7.19
CA ASP A 39 3.43 -12.38 6.86
C ASP A 39 2.28 -13.29 7.35
N ARG A 40 2.36 -14.57 6.98
CA ARG A 40 1.34 -15.59 7.30
C ARG A 40 1.23 -15.92 8.79
N LYS A 41 2.19 -15.50 9.61
CA LYS A 41 2.16 -15.69 11.06
C LYS A 41 1.40 -14.57 11.77
N GLY A 42 0.88 -13.60 11.02
CA GLY A 42 0.20 -12.42 11.55
C GLY A 42 1.16 -11.32 12.03
N GLU A 43 2.46 -11.46 11.75
CA GLU A 43 3.43 -10.41 12.06
C GLU A 43 3.31 -9.26 11.07
N ALA A 44 3.54 -8.04 11.54
CA ALA A 44 3.52 -6.84 10.71
C ALA A 44 4.55 -5.81 11.17
N ALA A 45 5.09 -5.04 10.21
CA ALA A 45 6.00 -3.94 10.50
C ALA A 45 5.94 -2.86 9.43
N VAL A 46 6.37 -1.64 9.78
CA VAL A 46 6.64 -0.56 8.83
C VAL A 46 8.10 -0.17 8.91
N ILE A 47 8.80 -0.19 7.79
CA ILE A 47 10.14 0.36 7.64
C ILE A 47 10.02 1.73 6.99
N GLU A 48 10.37 2.76 7.75
CA GLU A 48 10.47 4.13 7.26
C GLU A 48 11.92 4.37 6.83
N ILE A 49 12.12 4.62 5.54
CA ILE A 49 13.42 4.92 4.94
C ILE A 49 13.40 6.40 4.58
N ILE A 50 14.19 7.20 5.28
CA ILE A 50 14.21 8.66 5.15
C ILE A 50 15.67 9.12 5.19
N ASP A 51 16.13 9.77 4.12
CA ASP A 51 17.48 10.31 3.98
C ASP A 51 18.57 9.24 4.31
N GLY A 52 18.33 8.02 3.84
CA GLY A 52 19.19 6.85 4.06
C GLY A 52 19.04 6.18 5.44
N GLN A 53 18.36 6.83 6.39
CA GLN A 53 18.05 6.25 7.70
C GLN A 53 16.87 5.30 7.61
N LYS A 54 17.01 4.12 8.21
CA LYS A 54 15.96 3.09 8.23
C LYS A 54 15.47 2.89 9.64
N ARG A 55 14.21 3.22 9.91
CA ARG A 55 13.57 3.02 11.21
C ARG A 55 12.46 1.99 11.07
N VAL A 56 12.40 1.06 12.01
CA VAL A 56 11.37 0.00 12.02
C VAL A 56 10.36 0.34 13.10
N ARG A 57 9.08 0.37 12.74
CA ARG A 57 7.94 0.43 13.67
C ARG A 57 7.21 -0.91 13.65
N ARG A 58 6.74 -1.33 14.81
CA ARG A 58 5.92 -2.53 15.02
C ARG A 58 4.55 -2.14 15.59
N PRO A 59 3.51 -2.94 15.40
CA PRO A 59 2.21 -2.70 16.00
C PRO A 59 2.32 -2.77 17.53
N GLU A 60 1.88 -1.73 18.22
CA GLU A 60 1.84 -1.71 19.70
C GLU A 60 0.54 -2.30 20.26
N ARG A 61 -0.57 -2.16 19.50
CA ARG A 61 -1.94 -2.53 19.92
C ARG A 61 -2.60 -3.50 18.94
N GLY A 62 -1.79 -4.30 18.24
CA GLY A 62 -2.26 -5.24 17.21
C GLY A 62 -2.57 -4.60 15.85
N TYR A 63 -2.32 -3.30 15.67
CA TYR A 63 -2.46 -2.61 14.39
C TYR A 63 -1.33 -1.60 14.16
N ILE A 64 -1.07 -1.33 12.89
CA ILE A 64 -0.11 -0.33 12.42
C ILE A 64 -0.61 0.26 11.11
N ALA A 65 -0.34 1.54 10.88
CA ALA A 65 -0.65 2.22 9.63
C ALA A 65 0.57 3.02 9.14
N ALA A 66 0.59 3.34 7.85
CA ALA A 66 1.57 4.25 7.27
C ALA A 66 0.90 5.10 6.19
N THR A 67 1.30 6.36 6.09
CA THR A 67 0.88 7.25 4.99
C THR A 67 2.13 7.82 4.30
N ASN A 68 2.19 9.12 4.04
CA ASN A 68 3.27 9.77 3.28
C ASN A 68 4.19 10.64 4.14
N HIS A 69 4.03 10.65 5.45
CA HIS A 69 4.93 11.30 6.39
C HIS A 69 5.53 10.29 7.39
N PRO A 70 6.77 10.50 7.84
CA PRO A 70 7.40 9.61 8.81
C PRO A 70 6.73 9.78 10.18
N VAL A 71 6.60 8.66 10.89
CA VAL A 71 6.05 8.60 12.26
C VAL A 71 7.14 8.21 13.26
N ALA A 72 8.13 7.43 12.83
CA ALA A 72 9.25 6.98 13.66
C ALA A 72 10.20 8.13 14.03
N ASP A 73 10.23 9.19 13.23
CA ASP A 73 11.05 10.38 13.46
C ASP A 73 10.25 11.65 13.21
N GLN A 74 9.67 12.20 14.28
CA GLN A 74 8.90 13.44 14.22
C GLN A 74 9.78 14.68 13.98
N THR A 75 11.12 14.53 14.00
CA THR A 75 12.04 15.65 13.74
C THR A 75 12.27 15.92 12.26
N ALA A 76 11.74 15.07 11.38
CA ALA A 76 11.74 15.19 9.92
C ALA A 76 10.90 16.37 9.41
N LYS A 77 11.36 17.60 9.68
CA LYS A 77 10.71 18.85 9.29
C LYS A 77 10.60 18.95 7.76
N GLY A 78 9.42 19.30 7.26
CA GLY A 78 9.16 19.59 5.84
C GLY A 78 8.60 18.44 5.00
N MET A 79 8.64 17.20 5.48
CA MET A 79 8.06 16.04 4.78
C MET A 79 6.59 15.76 5.15
N THR A 80 6.11 16.33 6.24
CA THR A 80 4.74 16.15 6.71
C THR A 80 3.79 17.10 6.00
N LYS A 81 2.93 16.56 5.12
CA LYS A 81 1.81 17.30 4.51
C LYS A 81 0.54 17.07 5.34
N HIS A 82 -0.26 18.13 5.52
CA HIS A 82 -1.51 18.09 6.30
C HIS A 82 -2.43 16.92 5.92
N HIS A 83 -2.69 16.71 4.63
CA HIS A 83 -3.54 15.60 4.16
C HIS A 83 -2.98 14.21 4.49
N SER A 84 -1.66 14.08 4.71
CA SER A 84 -1.08 12.83 5.15
C SER A 84 -1.34 12.56 6.63
N VAL A 85 -1.35 13.62 7.45
CA VAL A 85 -1.67 13.54 8.89
C VAL A 85 -3.14 13.19 9.06
N VAL A 86 -4.04 13.92 8.41
CA VAL A 86 -5.49 13.66 8.47
C VAL A 86 -5.83 12.21 8.13
N ARG A 87 -5.28 11.69 7.02
CA ARG A 87 -5.52 10.29 6.62
C ARG A 87 -4.92 9.28 7.59
N TYR A 88 -3.78 9.59 8.20
CA TYR A 88 -3.18 8.73 9.21
C TYR A 88 -4.06 8.67 10.46
N ASP A 89 -4.53 9.81 10.94
CA ASP A 89 -5.40 9.89 12.11
C ASP A 89 -6.74 9.17 11.87
N MET A 90 -7.36 9.35 10.69
CA MET A 90 -8.56 8.60 10.29
C MET A 90 -8.34 7.08 10.29
N LEU A 91 -7.20 6.61 9.76
CA LEU A 91 -6.84 5.20 9.77
C LEU A 91 -6.64 4.69 11.20
N MET A 92 -5.90 5.42 12.03
CA MET A 92 -5.59 5.02 13.40
C MET A 92 -6.83 4.98 14.28
N GLU A 93 -7.73 5.95 14.19
CA GLU A 93 -8.99 5.91 14.92
C GLU A 93 -9.89 4.76 14.43
N ALA A 94 -9.98 4.53 13.12
CA ALA A 94 -10.74 3.40 12.58
C ALA A 94 -10.22 2.04 13.07
N LEU A 95 -8.89 1.87 13.16
CA LEU A 95 -8.26 0.66 13.68
C LEU A 95 -8.45 0.51 15.20
N LYS A 96 -8.35 1.61 15.94
CA LYS A 96 -8.53 1.66 17.40
C LYS A 96 -9.96 1.31 17.83
N GLU A 97 -10.96 1.69 17.04
CA GLU A 97 -12.37 1.31 17.23
C GLU A 97 -12.64 -0.18 16.97
N GLN A 98 -11.62 -0.98 16.61
CA GLN A 98 -11.74 -2.41 16.27
C GLN A 98 -12.82 -2.66 15.21
N ARG A 99 -12.88 -1.74 14.23
CA ARG A 99 -13.82 -1.85 13.12
C ARG A 99 -13.64 -3.18 12.38
N SER A 100 -14.75 -3.80 12.02
CA SER A 100 -14.76 -5.00 11.19
C SER A 100 -14.04 -4.72 9.85
N SER A 101 -13.59 -5.80 9.21
CA SER A 101 -12.99 -5.74 7.87
C SER A 101 -13.87 -4.95 6.89
N ASP A 102 -15.19 -5.16 6.90
CA ASP A 102 -16.14 -4.43 6.06
C ASP A 102 -16.16 -2.93 6.33
N SER A 103 -16.05 -2.53 7.60
CA SER A 103 -16.02 -1.11 7.94
C SER A 103 -14.71 -0.45 7.52
N LEU A 104 -13.58 -1.18 7.53
CA LEU A 104 -12.32 -0.67 6.98
C LEU A 104 -12.40 -0.58 5.45
N VAL A 105 -12.98 -1.58 4.78
CA VAL A 105 -13.24 -1.54 3.33
C VAL A 105 -14.09 -0.32 2.97
N LYS A 106 -15.16 -0.04 3.73
CA LYS A 106 -15.99 1.15 3.52
C LYS A 106 -15.21 2.45 3.65
N LEU A 107 -14.27 2.54 4.59
CA LEU A 107 -13.39 3.71 4.73
C LEU A 107 -12.53 3.93 3.47
N PHE A 108 -12.01 2.86 2.87
CA PHE A 108 -11.29 2.93 1.58
C PHE A 108 -12.21 3.24 0.39
N GLN A 109 -13.49 2.86 0.45
CA GLN A 109 -14.52 3.12 -0.57
C GLN A 109 -15.24 4.46 -0.39
N THR A 110 -14.85 5.27 0.59
CA THR A 110 -15.43 6.59 0.82
C THR A 110 -14.45 7.68 0.35
N GLU A 111 -14.97 8.70 -0.31
CA GLU A 111 -14.19 9.81 -0.85
C GLU A 111 -13.65 10.71 0.27
N TYR A 112 -12.41 11.19 0.11
CA TYR A 112 -11.78 12.16 1.00
C TYR A 112 -12.52 13.52 0.92
N PRO A 113 -12.82 14.20 2.05
CA PRO A 113 -12.25 14.00 3.38
C PRO A 113 -12.97 13.01 4.30
N ASP A 114 -14.14 12.50 3.93
CA ASP A 114 -14.92 11.58 4.78
C ASP A 114 -14.39 10.14 4.77
N GLY A 115 -13.57 9.80 3.76
CA GLY A 115 -12.81 8.56 3.67
C GLY A 115 -11.40 8.75 3.11
N LEU A 116 -10.85 7.68 2.52
CA LEU A 116 -9.46 7.65 2.07
C LEU A 116 -9.27 7.71 0.56
N ALA A 117 -10.33 7.57 -0.24
CA ALA A 117 -10.23 7.64 -1.69
C ALA A 117 -10.11 9.09 -2.17
N VAL A 118 -9.05 9.40 -2.93
CA VAL A 118 -8.80 10.77 -3.44
C VAL A 118 -9.02 10.80 -4.95
N HIS A 119 -9.73 11.82 -5.45
CA HIS A 119 -10.06 11.97 -6.87
C HIS A 119 -9.57 13.29 -7.49
N ASN A 120 -8.35 13.72 -7.16
CA ASN A 120 -7.77 14.94 -7.75
C ASN A 120 -6.93 14.63 -9.00
N TYR A 121 -7.50 13.86 -9.95
CA TYR A 121 -6.77 13.36 -11.13
C TYR A 121 -6.35 14.47 -12.09
N GLU A 122 -7.09 15.59 -12.13
CA GLU A 122 -6.74 16.77 -12.95
C GLU A 122 -5.37 17.34 -12.53
N GLU A 123 -5.05 17.27 -11.23
CA GLU A 123 -3.76 17.64 -10.65
C GLU A 123 -2.77 16.46 -10.58
N LEU A 124 -3.05 15.39 -11.32
CA LEU A 124 -2.21 14.19 -11.36
C LEU A 124 -2.05 13.58 -9.95
N PHE A 125 -3.12 13.59 -9.15
CA PHE A 125 -3.11 13.11 -7.77
C PHE A 125 -4.42 12.39 -7.42
N GLY A 126 -4.41 11.07 -7.39
CA GLY A 126 -5.61 10.31 -6.99
C GLY A 126 -5.35 8.85 -6.70
N THR A 127 -6.37 8.18 -6.17
CA THR A 127 -6.33 6.75 -5.84
C THR A 127 -6.38 5.93 -7.13
N MET A 128 -5.20 5.48 -7.57
CA MET A 128 -5.08 4.67 -8.79
C MET A 128 -5.47 3.20 -8.60
N ARG A 129 -5.41 2.71 -7.36
CA ARG A 129 -5.75 1.34 -6.98
C ARG A 129 -5.93 1.22 -5.48
N THR A 130 -6.70 0.23 -5.07
CA THR A 130 -6.78 -0.25 -3.69
C THR A 130 -6.54 -1.75 -3.70
N VAL A 131 -5.67 -2.22 -2.81
CA VAL A 131 -5.33 -3.65 -2.70
C VAL A 131 -5.44 -4.06 -1.25
N MET A 132 -6.20 -5.12 -0.98
CA MET A 132 -6.28 -5.74 0.33
C MET A 132 -5.62 -7.12 0.26
N PHE A 133 -4.59 -7.31 1.08
CA PHE A 133 -3.91 -8.59 1.21
C PHE A 133 -4.45 -9.30 2.45
N ARG A 134 -4.76 -10.59 2.32
CA ARG A 134 -5.07 -11.48 3.44
C ARG A 134 -4.08 -12.64 3.39
N PRO A 135 -2.89 -12.47 4.00
CA PRO A 135 -1.81 -13.46 3.92
C PRO A 135 -2.13 -14.76 4.66
N GLU A 136 -3.06 -14.74 5.62
CA GLU A 136 -3.47 -15.91 6.39
C GLU A 136 -4.12 -16.99 5.51
N GLU A 137 -4.06 -18.24 5.99
CA GLU A 137 -4.64 -19.41 5.32
C GLU A 137 -4.14 -19.60 3.87
N GLU A 138 -4.99 -19.33 2.88
CA GLU A 138 -4.74 -19.60 1.47
C GLU A 138 -4.04 -18.46 0.72
N GLY A 139 -3.87 -17.29 1.34
CA GLY A 139 -3.26 -16.11 0.72
C GLY A 139 -4.14 -15.51 -0.39
N THR A 140 -5.01 -14.56 -0.03
CA THR A 140 -5.87 -13.88 -1.00
C THR A 140 -5.51 -12.41 -1.18
N ILE A 141 -5.77 -11.90 -2.38
CA ILE A 141 -5.53 -10.51 -2.77
C ILE A 141 -6.82 -9.98 -3.39
N ASP A 142 -7.44 -9.01 -2.75
CA ASP A 142 -8.52 -8.24 -3.36
C ASP A 142 -7.94 -7.01 -4.03
N TYR A 143 -8.12 -6.92 -5.34
CA TYR A 143 -7.56 -5.85 -6.15
C TYR A 143 -8.68 -5.03 -6.79
N CYS A 144 -8.68 -3.73 -6.52
CA CYS A 144 -9.51 -2.75 -7.20
C CYS A 144 -8.63 -1.87 -8.10
N PHE A 145 -8.94 -1.85 -9.41
CA PHE A 145 -8.32 -0.97 -10.38
C PHE A 145 -9.03 0.38 -10.40
N GLY A 146 -8.27 1.47 -10.31
CA GLY A 146 -8.84 2.81 -10.16
C GLY A 146 -9.37 3.05 -8.76
N SER A 147 -10.33 3.97 -8.65
CA SER A 147 -10.95 4.28 -7.38
C SER A 147 -11.93 3.19 -6.93
N PRO A 148 -11.85 2.73 -5.68
CA PRO A 148 -12.80 1.78 -5.10
C PRO A 148 -14.21 2.36 -4.88
N VAL A 149 -14.39 3.67 -5.04
CA VAL A 149 -15.72 4.31 -5.02
C VAL A 149 -16.54 3.95 -6.26
N TYR A 150 -15.87 3.76 -7.40
CA TYR A 150 -16.54 3.61 -8.70
C TYR A 150 -16.26 2.29 -9.40
N ASN A 151 -15.27 1.53 -8.94
CA ASN A 151 -14.82 0.31 -9.61
C ASN A 151 -15.02 -0.91 -8.73
N PRO A 152 -15.34 -2.07 -9.34
CA PRO A 152 -15.45 -3.32 -8.62
C PRO A 152 -14.08 -3.78 -8.09
N THR A 153 -14.13 -4.66 -7.10
CA THR A 153 -12.97 -5.35 -6.54
C THR A 153 -12.93 -6.78 -7.05
N TYR A 154 -11.75 -7.30 -7.33
CA TYR A 154 -11.54 -8.67 -7.80
C TYR A 154 -10.68 -9.45 -6.82
N SER A 155 -11.15 -10.60 -6.37
CA SER A 155 -10.39 -11.49 -5.49
C SER A 155 -9.52 -12.45 -6.29
N LEU A 156 -8.27 -12.59 -5.86
CA LEU A 156 -7.25 -13.45 -6.44
C LEU A 156 -6.65 -14.32 -5.34
N LYS A 157 -6.23 -15.54 -5.71
CA LYS A 157 -5.45 -16.42 -4.84
C LYS A 157 -4.00 -16.36 -5.25
N ALA A 158 -3.11 -16.10 -4.30
CA ALA A 158 -1.67 -16.05 -4.54
C ALA A 158 -1.13 -17.45 -4.90
N GLY A 159 -0.22 -17.52 -5.88
CA GLY A 159 0.40 -18.78 -6.32
C GLY A 159 -0.49 -19.69 -7.18
N VAL A 160 -1.60 -19.18 -7.70
CA VAL A 160 -2.43 -19.86 -8.70
C VAL A 160 -2.35 -19.08 -10.02
N HIS A 161 -2.18 -19.79 -11.14
CA HIS A 161 -2.15 -19.16 -12.46
C HIS A 161 -3.45 -18.38 -12.72
N CYS A 162 -3.37 -17.04 -12.67
CA CYS A 162 -4.50 -16.17 -12.92
C CYS A 162 -4.57 -15.78 -14.40
N LEU A 163 -5.64 -16.17 -15.10
CA LEU A 163 -5.91 -15.77 -16.48
C LEU A 163 -6.69 -14.44 -16.48
N PHE A 164 -5.99 -13.31 -16.37
CA PHE A 164 -6.62 -12.02 -16.62
C PHE A 164 -6.79 -11.81 -18.13
N LYS A 165 -8.05 -11.83 -18.61
CA LYS A 165 -8.42 -11.29 -19.92
C LYS A 165 -8.75 -9.80 -19.79
N ASN A 166 -8.50 -9.01 -20.86
CA ASN A 166 -8.69 -7.55 -20.93
C ASN A 166 -9.89 -7.03 -20.13
N LYS A 167 -9.66 -6.09 -19.21
CA LYS A 167 -10.71 -5.41 -18.43
C LYS A 167 -10.65 -3.90 -18.63
N ARG A 168 -11.80 -3.28 -18.88
CA ARG A 168 -11.97 -1.81 -18.91
C ARG A 168 -12.30 -1.32 -17.51
N PHE A 169 -11.71 -0.20 -17.11
CA PHE A 169 -11.93 0.43 -15.80
C PHE A 169 -12.32 1.90 -15.95
N ASN A 170 -13.14 2.38 -15.01
CA ASN A 170 -13.62 3.75 -15.01
C ASN A 170 -12.71 4.60 -14.13
N PHE A 171 -11.90 5.46 -14.76
CA PHE A 171 -11.39 6.67 -14.11
C PHE A 171 -12.42 7.77 -14.41
N ILE A 172 -12.97 8.42 -13.37
CA ILE A 172 -14.00 9.43 -13.58
C ILE A 172 -13.51 10.50 -14.56
N LYS A 173 -14.34 10.72 -15.59
CA LYS A 173 -14.22 11.57 -16.79
C LYS A 173 -13.36 11.09 -17.98
N ARG A 174 -12.61 9.98 -17.94
CA ARG A 174 -11.97 9.41 -19.15
C ARG A 174 -11.69 7.91 -18.99
N ILE A 175 -12.21 7.09 -19.91
CA ILE A 175 -11.80 5.69 -20.05
C ILE A 175 -10.33 5.67 -20.51
N MET A 176 -9.44 5.06 -19.73
CA MET A 176 -8.07 4.75 -20.16
C MET A 176 -7.93 3.24 -20.29
N ASP A 177 -7.51 2.79 -21.46
CA ASP A 177 -7.14 1.38 -21.69
C ASP A 177 -5.73 1.15 -21.10
N LEU A 178 -5.64 0.26 -20.11
CA LEU A 178 -4.36 -0.20 -19.54
C LEU A 178 -4.11 -1.64 -20.01
N HIS A 179 -3.00 -1.86 -20.70
CA HIS A 179 -2.52 -3.20 -21.06
C HIS A 179 -1.66 -3.76 -19.92
N PHE A 180 -2.02 -4.93 -19.40
CA PHE A 180 -1.25 -5.63 -18.36
C PHE A 180 -0.35 -6.69 -18.99
N GLY A 181 0.95 -6.67 -18.65
CA GLY A 181 1.88 -7.78 -18.85
C GLY A 181 1.85 -8.75 -17.65
N GLU A 182 2.46 -9.92 -17.83
CA GLU A 182 2.50 -11.04 -16.88
C GLU A 182 2.91 -10.63 -15.46
N VAL A 183 2.19 -11.17 -14.46
CA VAL A 183 2.49 -11.02 -13.03
C VAL A 183 3.16 -12.31 -12.57
N SER A 184 4.44 -12.24 -12.18
CA SER A 184 5.18 -13.42 -11.68
C SER A 184 4.88 -13.70 -10.21
N ASP A 185 4.97 -14.99 -9.88
CA ASP A 185 4.75 -15.60 -8.57
C ASP A 185 5.78 -15.15 -7.53
N ASP A 186 5.35 -14.52 -6.43
CA ASP A 186 6.15 -14.41 -5.20
C ASP A 186 5.26 -14.22 -3.95
N PRO A 187 5.42 -15.03 -2.89
CA PRO A 187 4.62 -14.94 -1.66
C PRO A 187 5.35 -14.15 -0.56
N LEU A 188 5.31 -12.83 -0.68
CA LEU A 188 5.39 -11.89 0.45
C LEU A 188 4.61 -10.64 -0.01
N PHE A 189 4.03 -9.84 0.88
CA PHE A 189 3.18 -8.73 0.42
C PHE A 189 3.56 -7.42 1.07
N ILE A 190 4.01 -6.50 0.22
CA ILE A 190 4.31 -5.13 0.59
C ILE A 190 3.03 -4.32 0.43
N PHE A 191 2.51 -3.83 1.55
CA PHE A 191 1.30 -3.03 1.57
C PHE A 191 1.62 -1.65 1.00
N CYS A 192 1.32 -1.46 -0.29
CA CYS A 192 1.44 -0.17 -0.96
C CYS A 192 0.12 0.59 -0.73
N HIS A 193 0.06 1.36 0.36
CA HIS A 193 -0.95 2.40 0.54
C HIS A 193 -0.99 3.28 -0.71
N SER A 194 -2.18 3.70 -1.11
CA SER A 194 -2.50 4.50 -2.30
C SER A 194 -1.36 5.47 -2.66
N ARG A 195 -0.49 5.09 -3.59
CA ARG A 195 0.45 6.04 -4.19
C ARG A 195 -0.37 6.93 -5.09
N CYS A 196 -0.64 8.15 -4.62
CA CYS A 196 -0.93 9.22 -5.55
C CYS A 196 0.35 9.49 -6.34
N ALA A 197 0.33 9.19 -7.64
CA ALA A 197 1.47 9.38 -8.52
C ALA A 197 1.35 10.75 -9.18
N LYS A 198 2.24 11.70 -8.83
CA LYS A 198 2.39 12.95 -9.58
C LYS A 198 2.99 12.62 -10.94
N PHE A 199 2.17 12.58 -11.98
CA PHE A 199 2.66 12.46 -13.35
C PHE A 199 3.43 13.75 -13.70
N ARG A 200 4.62 13.63 -14.31
CA ARG A 200 5.26 14.77 -14.96
C ARG A 200 4.61 14.91 -16.35
N SER A 201 4.13 16.10 -16.68
CA SER A 201 3.86 16.46 -18.08
C SER A 201 5.17 16.32 -18.86
N ILE A 202 5.12 15.60 -19.98
CA ILE A 202 6.17 15.62 -21.01
C ILE A 202 6.16 17.00 -21.66
#